data_AF-A0A3S3M0A0-F1
#
_entry.id   AF-A0A3S3M0A0-F1
#
_cell.length_a   1.000
_cell.length_b   1.000
_cell.length_c   1.000
_cell.angle_alpha   90.00
_cell.angle_beta   90.00
_cell.angle_gamma   90.00
#
_symmetry.space_group_name_H-M   'P 1'
#
loop_
_entity.id
_entity.type
_entity.pdbx_description
1 polymer ?
#
loop_
_entity_poly.entity_id
_entity_poly.type
_entity_poly.pdbx_seq_one_letter_code
_entity_poly.pdbx_strand_id
1 'polypeptide(L)'
;MGDAIAIRVLMQHLEVNEEAAAVWVDYIENLTFGHDPVIYDLKRDVENLENLERALNLVLEALDFGAMTQAARDDLGRRLIWGPHTDTLISRSGEEASSFDLEILSYPEKVGRKAADSLQALEDNFLTIRGAIRSTKRHIEKSPSARIGTGRINFSGIQLVKSAREVWRFATGNDAPNKALNPASRFGKFLCDLFEAFEIGGDPRAAFRAWAATQ
;
A
#
# COMPACT_ATOMS: atom_id res chain seq x y z
N MET A 1 11.50 -2.71 -19.34
CA MET A 1 11.79 -2.01 -20.61
C MET A 1 11.95 -0.50 -20.38
N GLY A 2 11.22 0.09 -19.41
CA GLY A 2 11.38 1.49 -18.99
C GLY A 2 12.75 1.83 -18.38
N ASP A 3 13.35 0.93 -17.60
CA ASP A 3 14.58 1.21 -16.83
C ASP A 3 15.76 1.55 -17.76
N ALA A 4 15.90 0.83 -18.88
CA ALA A 4 16.95 1.08 -19.87
C ALA A 4 16.79 2.45 -20.57
N ILE A 5 15.56 2.94 -20.71
CA ILE A 5 15.26 4.27 -21.26
C ILE A 5 15.59 5.33 -20.20
N ALA A 6 15.16 5.11 -18.95
CA ALA A 6 15.44 6.01 -17.83
C ALA A 6 16.95 6.17 -17.56
N ILE A 7 17.72 5.07 -17.59
CA ILE A 7 19.19 5.09 -17.49
C ILE A 7 19.79 6.00 -18.57
N ARG A 8 19.37 5.84 -19.82
CA ARG A 8 19.87 6.68 -20.93
C ARG A 8 19.54 8.15 -20.75
N VAL A 9 18.33 8.47 -20.28
CA VAL A 9 17.91 9.86 -19.99
C VAL A 9 18.82 10.45 -18.90
N LEU A 10 19.07 9.72 -17.81
CA LEU A 10 19.94 10.17 -16.73
C LEU A 10 21.38 10.40 -17.19
N MET A 11 21.95 9.45 -17.95
CA MET A 11 23.30 9.61 -18.53
C MET A 11 23.38 10.86 -19.42
N GLN A 12 22.38 11.09 -20.27
CA GLN A 12 22.35 12.19 -21.22
C GLN A 12 22.24 13.56 -20.52
N HIS A 13 21.36 13.69 -19.52
CA HIS A 13 21.08 15.00 -18.91
C HIS A 13 21.99 15.35 -17.74
N LEU A 14 22.48 14.33 -17.02
CA LEU A 14 23.32 14.50 -15.83
C LEU A 14 24.80 14.27 -16.11
N GLU A 15 25.16 13.83 -17.32
CA GLU A 15 26.56 13.58 -17.73
C GLU A 15 27.25 12.53 -16.83
N VAL A 16 26.49 11.52 -16.40
CA VAL A 16 26.95 10.42 -15.53
C VAL A 16 27.15 9.12 -16.32
N ASN A 17 27.91 8.18 -15.74
CA ASN A 17 28.06 6.83 -16.31
C ASN A 17 26.82 5.96 -16.03
N GLU A 18 26.78 4.78 -16.64
CA GLU A 18 25.65 3.85 -16.54
C GLU A 18 25.40 3.35 -15.11
N GLU A 19 26.45 3.02 -14.36
CA GLU A 19 26.33 2.57 -12.97
C GLU A 19 25.69 3.65 -12.08
N ALA A 20 26.15 4.90 -12.18
CA ALA A 20 25.56 6.01 -11.43
C ALA A 20 24.13 6.32 -11.89
N ALA A 21 23.84 6.20 -13.19
CA ALA A 21 22.49 6.36 -13.70
C ALA A 21 21.54 5.28 -13.16
N ALA A 22 21.97 4.02 -13.07
CA ALA A 22 21.16 2.94 -12.50
C ALA A 22 20.80 3.21 -11.03
N VAL A 23 21.76 3.68 -10.21
CA VAL A 23 21.50 4.07 -8.82
C VAL A 23 20.44 5.19 -8.73
N TRP A 24 20.47 6.15 -9.66
CA TRP A 24 19.48 7.22 -9.71
C TRP A 24 18.10 6.74 -10.19
N VAL A 25 18.03 5.76 -11.11
CA VAL A 25 16.75 5.14 -11.48
C VAL A 25 16.11 4.49 -10.26
N ASP A 26 16.86 3.62 -9.56
CA ASP A 26 16.35 2.95 -8.35
C ASP A 26 15.87 3.97 -7.30
N TYR A 27 16.62 5.05 -7.11
CA TYR A 27 16.24 6.12 -6.19
C TYR A 27 14.94 6.83 -6.61
N ILE A 28 14.82 7.18 -7.90
CA ILE A 28 13.63 7.82 -8.45
C ILE A 28 12.42 6.89 -8.34
N GLU A 29 12.55 5.62 -8.68
CA GLU A 29 11.45 4.64 -8.61
C GLU A 29 10.94 4.47 -7.17
N ASN A 30 11.87 4.28 -6.23
CA ASN A 30 11.52 4.13 -4.82
C ASN A 30 10.80 5.36 -4.25
N LEU A 31 11.21 6.57 -4.63
CA LEU A 31 10.53 7.78 -4.17
C LEU A 31 9.23 8.09 -4.92
N THR A 32 9.18 7.77 -6.21
CA THR A 32 8.05 8.12 -7.08
C THR A 32 6.87 7.18 -6.88
N PHE A 33 7.16 5.90 -6.65
CA PHE A 33 6.15 4.84 -6.54
C PHE A 33 6.11 4.17 -5.16
N GLY A 34 7.14 4.34 -4.31
CA GLY A 34 7.15 3.74 -2.98
C GLY A 34 6.41 4.56 -1.92
N HIS A 35 6.20 5.87 -2.13
CA HIS A 35 5.51 6.75 -1.18
C HIS A 35 4.54 7.71 -1.88
N ASP A 36 3.24 7.50 -1.69
CA ASP A 36 2.24 8.50 -2.07
C ASP A 36 2.48 9.81 -1.30
N PRO A 37 2.29 10.99 -1.93
CA PRO A 37 2.37 12.25 -1.23
C PRO A 37 1.31 12.29 -0.12
N VAL A 38 1.57 13.02 0.96
CA VAL A 38 0.66 13.13 2.12
C VAL A 38 -0.56 14.00 1.77
N ILE A 39 -1.41 13.48 0.89
CA ILE A 39 -2.64 14.07 0.38
C ILE A 39 -3.74 13.02 0.56
N TYR A 40 -4.83 13.43 1.19
CA TYR A 40 -5.99 12.55 1.36
C TYR A 40 -7.02 12.81 0.26
N ASP A 41 -7.54 11.74 -0.33
CA ASP A 41 -8.76 11.80 -1.11
C ASP A 41 -9.94 11.77 -0.16
N LEU A 42 -10.47 12.95 0.16
CA LEU A 42 -11.52 13.09 1.17
C LEU A 42 -12.72 12.18 0.87
N LYS A 43 -13.11 12.05 -0.40
CA LYS A 43 -14.27 11.23 -0.75
C LYS A 43 -13.91 9.75 -0.68
N ARG A 44 -12.88 9.34 -1.42
CA ARG A 44 -12.52 7.92 -1.58
C ARG A 44 -12.04 7.31 -0.27
N ASP A 45 -11.21 8.02 0.48
CA ASP A 45 -10.59 7.48 1.69
C ASP A 45 -11.62 7.36 2.83
N VAL A 46 -12.51 8.36 2.97
CA VAL A 46 -13.62 8.30 3.94
C VAL A 46 -14.60 7.19 3.57
N GLU A 47 -14.97 7.06 2.30
CA GLU A 47 -15.86 5.99 1.81
C GLU A 47 -15.26 4.60 2.09
N ASN A 48 -13.95 4.43 1.86
CA ASN A 48 -13.27 3.18 2.19
C ASN A 48 -13.24 2.89 3.70
N LEU A 49 -13.03 3.90 4.54
CA LEU A 49 -13.08 3.76 6.00
C LEU A 49 -14.49 3.37 6.49
N GLU A 50 -15.54 3.93 5.88
CA GLU A 50 -16.93 3.55 6.16
C GLU A 50 -17.25 2.13 5.70
N ASN A 51 -16.74 1.73 4.54
CA ASN A 51 -16.88 0.35 4.05
C ASN A 51 -16.17 -0.64 4.98
N LEU A 52 -15.00 -0.29 5.49
CA LEU A 52 -14.28 -1.09 6.48
C LEU A 52 -15.06 -1.20 7.81
N GLU A 53 -15.59 -0.08 8.33
CA GLU A 53 -16.43 -0.11 9.55
C GLU A 53 -17.66 -1.00 9.34
N ARG A 54 -18.31 -0.94 8.17
CA ARG A 54 -19.45 -1.80 7.83
C ARG A 54 -19.06 -3.27 7.78
N ALA A 55 -17.95 -3.61 7.13
CA ALA A 55 -17.47 -4.99 7.04
C ALA A 55 -17.16 -5.58 8.43
N LEU A 56 -16.53 -4.80 9.31
CA LEU A 56 -16.24 -5.25 10.68
C LEU A 56 -17.51 -5.51 11.50
N ASN A 57 -18.56 -4.69 11.34
CA ASN A 57 -19.84 -4.95 11.98
C ASN A 57 -20.46 -6.27 11.51
N LEU A 58 -20.42 -6.54 10.20
CA LEU A 58 -20.95 -7.80 9.65
C LEU A 58 -20.19 -9.02 10.18
N VAL A 59 -18.87 -8.91 10.35
CA VAL A 59 -18.08 -10.00 10.94
C VAL A 59 -18.48 -10.23 12.41
N LEU A 60 -18.63 -9.16 13.20
CA LEU A 60 -19.10 -9.30 14.58
C LEU A 60 -20.49 -9.93 14.68
N GLU A 61 -21.43 -9.50 13.82
CA GLU A 61 -22.77 -10.06 13.77
C GLU A 61 -22.73 -11.56 13.44
N ALA A 62 -21.83 -11.99 12.56
CA ALA A 62 -21.65 -13.40 12.21
C ALA A 62 -20.98 -14.23 13.33
N LEU A 63 -20.23 -13.59 14.21
CA LEU A 63 -19.52 -14.23 15.33
C LEU A 63 -20.34 -14.22 16.64
N ASP A 64 -21.43 -13.47 16.70
CA ASP A 64 -22.28 -13.40 17.89
C ASP A 64 -22.81 -14.78 18.31
N PHE A 65 -23.05 -14.94 19.63
CA PHE A 65 -23.50 -16.21 20.19
C PHE A 65 -24.89 -16.63 19.66
N GLY A 66 -25.70 -15.68 19.18
CA GLY A 66 -26.99 -15.97 18.53
C GLY A 66 -26.90 -16.31 17.04
N ALA A 67 -25.75 -16.05 16.39
CA ALA A 67 -25.64 -16.08 14.93
C ALA A 67 -25.61 -17.48 14.35
N MET A 68 -25.14 -18.46 15.13
CA MET A 68 -25.08 -19.86 14.72
C MET A 68 -25.35 -20.82 15.88
N THR A 69 -25.74 -22.04 15.55
CA THR A 69 -25.92 -23.10 16.54
C THR A 69 -24.59 -23.43 17.23
N GLN A 70 -24.65 -23.92 18.47
CA GLN A 70 -23.44 -24.36 19.19
C GLN A 70 -22.64 -25.41 18.40
N ALA A 71 -23.32 -26.35 17.74
CA ALA A 71 -22.67 -27.37 16.92
C ALA A 71 -21.89 -26.77 15.74
N ALA A 72 -22.42 -25.74 15.08
CA ALA A 72 -21.74 -25.05 14.01
C ALA A 72 -20.50 -24.29 14.51
N ARG A 73 -20.56 -23.64 15.69
CA ARG A 73 -19.39 -23.02 16.33
C ARG A 73 -18.30 -24.04 16.64
N ASP A 74 -18.68 -25.16 17.25
CA ASP A 74 -17.72 -26.20 17.64
C ASP A 74 -17.06 -26.85 16.42
N ASP A 75 -17.80 -26.99 15.31
CA ASP A 75 -17.24 -27.46 14.04
C ASP A 75 -16.31 -26.42 13.41
N LEU A 76 -16.70 -25.15 13.39
CA LEU A 76 -15.86 -24.05 12.91
C LEU A 76 -14.54 -23.98 13.70
N GLY A 77 -14.59 -24.02 15.03
CA GLY A 77 -13.42 -24.01 15.90
C GLY A 77 -12.49 -25.19 15.61
N ARG A 78 -13.03 -26.41 15.47
CA ARG A 78 -12.24 -27.59 15.09
C ARG A 78 -11.60 -27.42 13.71
N ARG A 79 -12.35 -26.91 12.73
CA ARG A 79 -11.86 -26.66 11.37
C ARG A 79 -10.80 -25.55 11.31
N LEU A 80 -10.85 -24.54 12.19
CA LEU A 80 -9.77 -23.55 12.30
C LEU A 80 -8.49 -24.17 12.86
N ILE A 81 -8.60 -25.01 13.89
CA ILE A 81 -7.44 -25.62 14.55
C ILE A 81 -6.79 -26.73 13.71
N TRP A 82 -7.57 -27.54 13.01
CA TRP A 82 -7.07 -28.72 12.29
C TRP A 82 -7.11 -28.57 10.77
N GLY A 83 -7.74 -27.52 10.25
CA GLY A 83 -7.75 -27.15 8.84
C GLY A 83 -8.14 -28.32 7.93
N PRO A 84 -7.31 -28.64 6.91
CA PRO A 84 -7.61 -29.70 5.94
C PRO A 84 -7.62 -31.10 6.56
N HIS A 85 -7.10 -31.28 7.77
CA HIS A 85 -7.02 -32.59 8.43
C HIS A 85 -8.27 -32.94 9.24
N THR A 86 -9.22 -32.01 9.38
CA THR A 86 -10.40 -32.19 10.23
C THR A 86 -11.21 -33.44 9.87
N ASP A 87 -11.49 -33.66 8.58
CA ASP A 87 -12.31 -34.81 8.15
C ASP A 87 -11.56 -36.15 8.30
N THR A 88 -10.23 -36.14 8.14
CA THR A 88 -9.36 -37.29 8.42
C THR A 88 -9.38 -37.65 9.91
N LEU A 89 -9.33 -36.65 10.80
CA LEU A 89 -9.40 -36.86 12.24
C LEU A 89 -10.77 -37.37 12.67
N ILE A 90 -11.86 -36.90 12.04
CA ILE A 90 -13.21 -37.38 12.32
C ILE A 90 -13.38 -38.84 11.87
N SER A 91 -12.93 -39.19 10.66
CA SER A 91 -13.08 -40.54 10.11
C SER A 91 -12.24 -41.60 10.84
N ARG A 92 -11.11 -41.20 11.44
CA ARG A 92 -10.21 -42.06 12.22
C ARG A 92 -10.38 -41.87 13.74
N SER A 93 -11.54 -41.38 14.17
CA SER A 93 -11.83 -41.14 15.58
C SER A 93 -11.72 -42.43 16.39
N GLY A 94 -10.92 -42.39 17.48
CA GLY A 94 -10.66 -43.55 18.35
C GLY A 94 -9.34 -44.27 18.08
N GLU A 95 -8.62 -43.92 17.00
CA GLU A 95 -7.26 -44.40 16.78
C GLU A 95 -6.24 -43.68 17.68
N GLU A 96 -5.14 -44.36 18.01
CA GLU A 96 -4.06 -43.77 18.82
C GLU A 96 -3.38 -42.62 18.06
N ALA A 97 -3.02 -41.55 18.78
CA ALA A 97 -2.32 -40.39 18.20
C ALA A 97 -1.01 -40.76 17.47
N SER A 98 -0.34 -41.83 17.91
CA SER A 98 0.87 -42.39 17.30
C SER A 98 0.67 -42.89 15.87
N SER A 99 -0.58 -43.14 15.45
CA SER A 99 -0.95 -43.61 14.11
C SER A 99 -1.16 -42.51 13.07
N PHE A 100 -1.10 -41.24 13.50
CA PHE A 100 -1.24 -40.08 12.62
C PHE A 100 0.12 -39.53 12.22
N ASP A 101 0.19 -39.00 10.99
CA ASP A 101 1.40 -38.39 10.47
C ASP A 101 1.81 -37.16 11.30
N LEU A 102 3.12 -36.94 11.44
CA LEU A 102 3.69 -35.78 12.13
C LEU A 102 3.19 -34.44 11.58
N GLU A 103 2.84 -34.39 10.29
CA GLU A 103 2.24 -33.22 9.67
C GLU A 103 0.90 -32.85 10.32
N ILE A 104 -0.01 -33.82 10.47
CA ILE A 104 -1.32 -33.65 11.10
C ILE A 104 -1.16 -33.20 12.54
N LEU A 105 -0.28 -33.88 13.29
CA LEU A 105 -0.07 -33.60 14.72
C LEU A 105 0.56 -32.22 14.97
N SER A 106 1.41 -31.74 14.06
CA SER A 106 2.07 -30.43 14.19
C SER A 106 1.27 -29.26 13.60
N TYR A 107 0.19 -29.52 12.88
CA TYR A 107 -0.60 -28.48 12.20
C TYR A 107 -1.19 -27.43 13.16
N PRO A 108 -1.79 -27.79 14.32
CA PRO A 108 -2.31 -26.78 15.26
C PRO A 108 -1.26 -25.79 15.71
N GLU A 109 -0.04 -26.24 15.97
CA GLU A 109 1.04 -25.39 16.48
C GLU A 109 1.63 -24.48 15.39
N LYS A 110 1.71 -24.96 14.14
CA LYS A 110 2.26 -24.18 13.03
C LYS A 110 1.27 -23.19 12.44
N VAL A 111 -0.01 -23.55 12.37
CA VAL A 111 -1.01 -22.81 11.58
C VAL A 111 -2.31 -22.64 12.35
N GLY A 112 -2.89 -23.73 12.86
CA GLY A 112 -4.27 -23.75 13.34
C GLY A 112 -4.55 -22.78 14.49
N ARG A 113 -3.69 -22.76 15.51
CA ARG A 113 -3.83 -21.84 16.66
C ARG A 113 -3.76 -20.38 16.20
N LYS A 114 -2.81 -20.03 15.32
CA LYS A 114 -2.68 -18.67 14.81
C LYS A 114 -3.95 -18.20 14.09
N ALA A 115 -4.61 -19.08 13.34
CA ALA A 115 -5.88 -18.76 12.68
C ALA A 115 -7.02 -18.51 13.68
N ALA A 116 -7.17 -19.40 14.67
CA ALA A 116 -8.16 -19.24 15.74
C ALA A 116 -7.91 -17.98 16.58
N ASP A 117 -6.66 -17.74 16.98
CA ASP A 117 -6.24 -16.56 17.73
C ASP A 117 -6.47 -15.27 16.93
N SER A 118 -6.31 -15.30 15.61
CA SER A 118 -6.60 -14.14 14.75
C SER A 118 -8.08 -13.79 14.70
N LEU A 119 -8.96 -14.81 14.70
CA LEU A 119 -10.40 -14.60 14.77
C LEU A 119 -10.82 -14.04 16.13
N GLN A 120 -10.29 -14.61 17.22
CA GLN A 120 -10.52 -14.08 18.57
C GLN A 120 -10.00 -12.65 18.72
N ALA A 121 -8.79 -12.38 18.21
CA ALA A 121 -8.20 -11.04 18.26
C ALA A 121 -9.06 -10.01 17.52
N LEU A 122 -9.78 -10.40 16.45
CA LEU A 122 -10.70 -9.50 15.76
C LEU A 122 -11.89 -9.12 16.65
N GLU A 123 -12.48 -10.08 17.37
CA GLU A 123 -13.56 -9.83 18.33
C GLU A 123 -13.08 -8.92 19.47
N ASP A 124 -11.95 -9.27 20.09
CA ASP A 124 -11.39 -8.57 21.26
C ASP A 124 -11.00 -7.12 20.94
N ASN A 125 -10.45 -6.89 19.75
CA ASN A 125 -9.92 -5.57 19.36
C ASN A 125 -10.91 -4.74 18.54
N PHE A 126 -12.13 -5.21 18.31
CA PHE A 126 -13.10 -4.51 17.45
C PHE A 126 -13.30 -3.04 17.85
N LEU A 127 -13.50 -2.76 19.15
CA LEU A 127 -13.71 -1.39 19.63
C LEU A 127 -12.48 -0.50 19.39
N THR A 128 -11.28 -1.06 19.53
CA THR A 128 -10.02 -0.37 19.26
C THR A 128 -9.88 -0.06 17.77
N ILE A 129 -10.15 -1.03 16.89
CA ILE A 129 -10.10 -0.85 15.43
C ILE A 129 -11.12 0.21 15.00
N ARG A 130 -12.36 0.13 15.49
CA ARG A 130 -13.41 1.10 15.21
C ARG A 130 -13.06 2.50 15.72
N GLY A 131 -12.42 2.59 16.88
CA GLY A 131 -11.87 3.84 17.42
C GLY A 131 -10.82 4.45 16.48
N ALA A 132 -9.88 3.63 15.99
CA ALA A 132 -8.85 4.05 15.04
C ALA A 132 -9.47 4.55 13.73
N ILE A 133 -10.40 3.80 13.12
CA ILE A 133 -11.11 4.20 11.90
C ILE A 133 -11.76 5.58 12.06
N ARG A 134 -12.48 5.80 13.16
CA ARG A 134 -13.15 7.08 13.43
C ARG A 134 -12.17 8.23 13.64
N SER A 135 -11.06 7.97 14.32
CA SER A 135 -10.00 8.95 14.52
C SER A 135 -9.37 9.34 13.19
N THR A 136 -9.03 8.36 12.36
CA THR A 136 -8.46 8.56 11.02
C THR A 136 -9.41 9.34 10.12
N LYS A 137 -10.71 8.98 10.09
CA LYS A 137 -11.73 9.71 9.33
C LYS A 137 -11.78 11.19 9.74
N ARG A 138 -11.85 11.48 11.05
CA ARG A 138 -11.83 12.87 11.56
C ARG A 138 -10.55 13.61 11.22
N HIS A 139 -9.41 12.91 11.22
CA HIS A 139 -8.13 13.50 10.84
C HIS A 139 -8.12 13.90 9.36
N ILE A 140 -8.58 13.01 8.47
CA ILE A 140 -8.71 13.28 7.04
C ILE A 140 -9.65 14.46 6.79
N GLU A 141 -10.84 14.45 7.38
CA GLU A 141 -11.86 15.51 7.21
C GLU A 141 -11.37 16.90 7.63
N LYS A 142 -10.45 16.97 8.59
CA LYS A 142 -9.88 18.23 9.11
C LYS A 142 -8.51 18.58 8.51
N SER A 143 -7.94 17.69 7.69
CA SER A 143 -6.57 17.85 7.21
C SER A 143 -6.50 18.97 6.16
N PRO A 144 -5.52 19.89 6.26
CA PRO A 144 -5.27 20.88 5.21
C PRO A 144 -4.81 20.23 3.89
N SER A 145 -4.35 18.97 3.95
CA SER A 145 -3.96 18.18 2.78
C SER A 145 -5.10 17.36 2.18
N ALA A 146 -6.32 17.45 2.71
CA ALA A 146 -7.48 16.78 2.13
C ALA A 146 -7.97 17.49 0.86
N ARG A 147 -8.36 16.72 -0.16
CA ARG A 147 -8.90 17.25 -1.43
C ARG A 147 -10.21 16.56 -1.77
N ILE A 148 -11.17 17.30 -2.32
CA ILE A 148 -12.45 16.78 -2.79
C ILE A 148 -12.22 16.07 -4.13
N GLY A 149 -11.83 14.80 -4.06
CA GLY A 149 -11.50 13.96 -5.20
C GLY A 149 -10.09 14.18 -5.72
N THR A 150 -9.34 13.10 -5.83
CA THR A 150 -7.94 13.08 -6.31
C THR A 150 -7.79 12.40 -7.66
N GLY A 151 -8.87 11.87 -8.25
CA GLY A 151 -8.82 11.14 -9.52
C GLY A 151 -8.31 11.94 -10.73
N ARG A 152 -8.17 13.27 -10.63
CA ARG A 152 -7.52 14.13 -11.64
C ARG A 152 -6.10 14.56 -11.24
N ILE A 153 -5.64 14.21 -10.05
CA ILE A 153 -4.32 14.55 -9.53
C ILE A 153 -3.36 13.44 -9.93
N ASN A 154 -2.35 13.79 -10.71
CA ASN A 154 -1.27 12.87 -11.07
C ASN A 154 -0.24 12.82 -9.92
N PHE A 155 -0.49 11.98 -8.92
CA PHE A 155 0.40 11.83 -7.76
C PHE A 155 1.80 11.34 -8.14
N SER A 156 1.88 10.33 -9.02
CA SER A 156 3.16 9.83 -9.53
C SER A 156 3.92 10.95 -10.25
N GLY A 157 3.24 11.80 -11.02
CA GLY A 157 3.85 12.98 -11.64
C GLY A 157 4.36 13.99 -10.60
N ILE A 158 3.61 14.24 -9.53
CA ILE A 158 4.03 15.15 -8.44
C ILE A 158 5.28 14.59 -7.75
N GLN A 159 5.32 13.29 -7.46
CA GLN A 159 6.48 12.66 -6.82
C GLN A 159 7.67 12.57 -7.76
N LEU A 160 7.47 12.32 -9.06
CA LEU A 160 8.53 12.36 -10.05
C LEU A 160 9.15 13.75 -10.12
N VAL A 161 8.36 14.81 -10.03
CA VAL A 161 8.91 16.18 -9.93
C VAL A 161 9.81 16.29 -8.70
N LYS A 162 9.37 15.82 -7.54
CA LYS A 162 10.17 15.89 -6.31
C LYS A 162 11.49 15.12 -6.44
N SER A 163 11.44 13.86 -6.86
CA SER A 163 12.62 13.00 -6.99
C SER A 163 13.58 13.52 -8.06
N ALA A 164 13.08 13.91 -9.23
CA ALA A 164 13.89 14.50 -10.30
C ALA A 164 14.61 15.78 -9.85
N ARG A 165 13.95 16.62 -9.04
CA ARG A 165 14.57 17.83 -8.47
C ARG A 165 15.69 17.51 -7.50
N GLU A 166 15.51 16.52 -6.63
CA GLU A 166 16.54 16.08 -5.69
C GLU A 166 17.75 15.51 -6.42
N VAL A 167 17.52 14.59 -7.36
CA VAL A 167 18.56 14.01 -8.21
C VAL A 167 19.30 15.10 -9.00
N TRP A 168 18.58 16.04 -9.61
CA TRP A 168 19.20 17.15 -10.32
C TRP A 168 20.14 17.97 -9.43
N ARG A 169 19.70 18.30 -8.22
CA ARG A 169 20.51 19.04 -7.26
C ARG A 169 21.75 18.26 -6.85
N PHE A 170 21.61 16.97 -6.57
CA PHE A 170 22.73 16.13 -6.14
C PHE A 170 23.73 15.85 -7.26
N ALA A 171 23.26 15.60 -8.47
CA ALA A 171 24.14 15.27 -9.60
C ALA A 171 24.82 16.51 -10.20
N THR A 172 24.12 17.65 -10.29
CA THR A 172 24.63 18.84 -10.99
C THR A 172 25.17 19.93 -10.05
N GLY A 173 24.86 19.84 -8.76
CA GLY A 173 25.15 20.91 -7.78
C GLY A 173 24.28 22.16 -7.94
N ASN A 174 23.35 22.19 -8.91
CA ASN A 174 22.49 23.33 -9.18
C ASN A 174 21.07 23.10 -8.66
N ASP A 175 20.44 24.14 -8.10
CA ASP A 175 19.04 24.06 -7.71
C ASP A 175 18.12 23.99 -8.94
N ALA A 176 17.19 23.02 -8.91
CA ALA A 176 16.09 22.99 -9.86
C ALA A 176 15.11 24.16 -9.62
N PRO A 177 14.36 24.61 -10.64
CA PRO A 177 13.38 25.69 -10.50
C PRO A 177 12.39 25.45 -9.35
N ASN A 178 11.90 26.52 -8.72
CA ASN A 178 10.97 26.41 -7.58
C ASN A 178 9.52 26.78 -7.90
N LYS A 179 9.29 27.72 -8.82
CA LYS A 179 7.96 28.33 -9.03
C LYS A 179 7.25 27.85 -10.29
N ALA A 180 7.98 27.68 -11.38
CA ALA A 180 7.41 27.30 -12.66
C ALA A 180 8.42 26.48 -13.48
N LEU A 181 7.89 25.55 -14.27
CA LEU A 181 8.68 24.76 -15.20
C LEU A 181 8.77 25.46 -16.57
N ASN A 182 10.00 25.78 -16.99
CA ASN A 182 10.28 26.10 -18.39
C ASN A 182 10.80 24.84 -19.10
N PRO A 183 10.01 24.18 -19.98
CA PRO A 183 10.43 22.95 -20.66
C PRO A 183 11.65 23.12 -21.55
N ALA A 184 11.96 24.34 -22.01
CA ALA A 184 13.13 24.58 -22.82
C ALA A 184 14.44 24.62 -21.99
N SER A 185 14.34 24.79 -20.67
CA SER A 185 15.51 24.77 -19.77
C SER A 185 16.10 23.36 -19.67
N ARG A 186 17.37 23.24 -19.25
CA ARG A 186 18.02 21.92 -19.07
C ARG A 186 17.19 21.01 -18.15
N PHE A 187 16.84 21.51 -16.97
CA PHE A 187 15.98 20.76 -16.04
C PHE A 187 14.59 20.48 -16.63
N GLY A 188 14.04 21.42 -17.40
CA GLY A 188 12.75 21.24 -18.08
C GLY A 188 12.74 20.05 -19.05
N LYS A 189 13.77 19.95 -19.88
CA LYS A 189 13.94 18.81 -20.80
C LYS A 189 14.17 17.51 -20.03
N PHE A 190 15.06 17.53 -19.03
CA PHE A 190 15.30 16.39 -18.16
C PHE A 190 14.01 15.84 -17.54
N LEU A 191 13.17 16.73 -16.97
CA LEU A 191 11.91 16.32 -16.35
C LEU A 191 10.93 15.75 -17.39
N CYS A 192 10.80 16.36 -18.57
CA CYS A 192 9.93 15.84 -19.62
C CYS A 192 10.37 14.43 -20.07
N ASP A 193 11.66 14.26 -20.31
CA ASP A 193 12.21 12.97 -20.76
C ASP A 193 12.07 11.89 -19.68
N LEU A 194 12.13 12.25 -18.39
CA LEU A 194 11.82 11.32 -17.30
C LEU A 194 10.34 10.92 -17.25
N PHE A 195 9.40 11.84 -17.51
CA PHE A 195 7.98 11.51 -17.59
C PHE A 195 7.72 10.47 -18.69
N GLU A 196 8.39 10.63 -19.84
CA GLU A 196 8.32 9.67 -20.94
C GLU A 196 8.97 8.33 -20.57
N ALA A 197 10.17 8.36 -19.96
CA ALA A 197 10.91 7.15 -19.61
C ALA A 197 10.22 6.28 -18.55
N PHE A 198 9.55 6.90 -17.58
CA PHE A 198 8.77 6.22 -16.54
C PHE A 198 7.30 6.00 -16.93
N GLU A 199 6.93 6.31 -18.18
CA GLU A 199 5.56 6.14 -18.71
C GLU A 199 4.49 6.84 -17.84
N ILE A 200 4.84 7.96 -17.19
CA ILE A 200 3.91 8.71 -16.35
C ILE A 200 3.03 9.58 -17.23
N GLY A 201 1.77 9.18 -17.38
CA GLY A 201 0.78 9.94 -18.14
C GLY A 201 0.48 11.32 -17.54
N GLY A 202 0.34 12.34 -18.41
CA GLY A 202 -0.04 13.71 -18.01
C GLY A 202 0.95 14.77 -18.46
N ASP A 203 0.66 16.05 -18.16
CA ASP A 203 1.53 17.19 -18.50
C ASP A 203 2.56 17.45 -17.39
N PRO A 204 3.89 17.37 -17.66
CA PRO A 204 4.93 17.68 -16.69
C PRO A 204 4.81 19.08 -16.09
N ARG A 205 4.30 20.07 -16.83
CA ARG A 205 4.06 21.42 -16.30
C ARG A 205 2.91 21.45 -15.29
N ALA A 206 1.85 20.69 -15.54
CA ALA A 206 0.74 20.56 -14.61
C ALA A 206 1.19 19.86 -13.33
N ALA A 207 1.93 18.75 -13.44
CA ALA A 207 2.49 18.04 -12.31
C ALA A 207 3.45 18.93 -11.49
N PHE A 208 4.32 19.70 -12.15
CA PHE A 208 5.23 20.62 -11.48
C PHE A 208 4.48 21.73 -10.72
N ARG A 209 3.42 22.30 -11.31
CA ARG A 209 2.58 23.30 -10.62
C ARG A 209 1.85 22.69 -9.42
N ALA A 210 1.33 21.47 -9.56
CA ALA A 210 0.68 20.77 -8.48
C ALA A 210 1.67 20.47 -7.34
N TRP A 211 2.87 20.00 -7.66
CA TRP A 211 3.97 19.82 -6.71
C TRP A 211 4.30 21.13 -5.97
N ALA A 212 4.45 22.25 -6.70
CA ALA A 212 4.76 23.54 -6.09
C ALA A 212 3.67 24.05 -5.13
N ALA A 213 2.42 23.64 -5.33
CA ALA A 213 1.29 23.97 -4.45
C ALA A 213 1.18 23.06 -3.21
N THR A 214 2.04 22.05 -3.07
CA THR A 214 2.10 21.15 -1.90
C THR A 214 3.22 21.52 -0.92
N GLN A 215 4.05 22.51 -1.26
CA GLN A 215 5.11 23.06 -0.41
C GLN A 215 4.58 24.10 0.57
#